data_AF-A0A2U1QN94-F1
#
_entry.id   AF-A0A2U1QN94-F1
#
_cell.length_a   1.000
_cell.length_b   1.000
_cell.length_c   1.000
_cell.angle_alpha   90.00
_cell.angle_beta   90.00
_cell.angle_gamma   90.00
#
_symmetry.space_group_name_H-M   'P 1'
#
loop_
_entity.id
_entity.type
_entity.pdbx_description
1 polymer ?
#
loop_
_entity_poly.entity_id
_entity_poly.type
_entity_poly.pdbx_seq_one_letter_code
_entity_poly.pdbx_strand_id
1 'polypeptide(L)' 'MDPLGTLCEVAKIFDMLVHVDTVYLGKYCLFGYCMYMPFYDGVEGASSFGFNPHKGFQKFLDCCCLLVKHRNDIA' A
#
# COMPACT_ATOMS: atom_id res chain seq x y z
N MET A 1 6.61 8.08 -7.17
CA MET A 1 6.18 6.72 -6.78
C MET A 1 7.44 5.93 -6.60
N ASP A 2 7.60 5.32 -5.43
CA ASP A 2 8.80 4.55 -5.11
C ASP A 2 8.79 3.21 -5.87
N PRO A 3 9.96 2.66 -6.22
CA PRO A 3 10.06 1.38 -6.92
C PRO A 3 9.80 0.23 -5.95
N LEU A 4 8.52 -0.09 -5.73
CA LEU A 4 8.07 -1.07 -4.72
C LEU A 4 8.75 -2.43 -4.90
N GLY A 5 8.80 -2.98 -6.12
CA GLY A 5 9.46 -4.27 -6.40
C GLY A 5 10.89 -4.34 -5.84
N THR A 6 11.76 -3.41 -6.25
CA THR A 6 13.15 -3.37 -5.78
C THR A 6 13.25 -3.11 -4.27
N LEU A 7 12.39 -2.25 -3.72
CA LEU A 7 12.41 -1.93 -2.30
C LEU A 7 12.01 -3.14 -1.45
N CYS A 8 10.97 -3.88 -1.87
CA CYS A 8 10.53 -5.12 -1.24
C CYS A 8 11.59 -6.23 -1.34
N GLU A 9 12.29 -6.35 -2.47
CA GLU A 9 13.39 -7.31 -2.63
C GLU A 9 14.53 -7.02 -1.66
N VAL A 10 14.96 -5.76 -1.56
CA VAL A 10 16.02 -5.35 -0.63
C VAL A 10 15.57 -5.57 0.82
N ALA A 11 14.36 -5.14 1.18
CA ALA A 11 13.83 -5.32 2.53
C ALA A 11 13.81 -6.79 2.96
N LYS A 12 13.48 -7.70 2.04
CA LYS A 12 13.49 -9.14 2.28
C LYS A 12 14.89 -9.70 2.60
N ILE A 13 15.95 -9.13 2.03
CA ILE A 13 17.34 -9.53 2.34
C ILE A 13 17.69 -9.23 3.80
N PHE A 14 17.14 -8.14 4.33
CA PHE A 14 17.42 -7.65 5.69
C PHE A 14 16.31 -7.99 6.70
N ASP A 15 15.35 -8.85 6.34
CA ASP A 15 14.19 -9.20 7.16
C ASP A 15 13.41 -7.96 7.68
N MET A 16 13.33 -6.92 6.85
CA MET A 16 12.65 -5.68 7.16
C MET A 16 11.18 -5.73 6.74
N LEU A 17 10.33 -5.09 7.55
CA LEU A 17 8.94 -4.86 7.20
C LEU A 17 8.80 -3.69 6.23
N VAL A 18 7.91 -3.82 5.25
CA VAL A 18 7.61 -2.76 4.27
C VAL A 18 6.17 -2.30 4.42
N HIS A 19 5.98 -1.02 4.71
CA HIS A 19 4.68 -0.35 4.67
C HIS A 19 4.58 0.51 3.42
N VAL A 20 3.56 0.28 2.60
CA VAL A 20 3.30 1.08 1.40
C VAL A 20 2.25 2.13 1.75
N ASP A 21 2.68 3.39 1.79
CA ASP A 21 1.79 4.52 2.03
C ASP A 21 1.28 5.13 0.72
N THR A 22 -0.02 4.98 0.47
CA THR A 22 -0.70 5.47 -0.74
C THR A 22 -1.88 6.37 -0.39
N VAL A 23 -1.69 7.27 0.58
CA VAL A 23 -2.68 8.24 1.08
C VAL A 23 -3.73 8.69 0.04
N TYR A 24 -3.30 9.13 -1.15
CA TYR A 24 -4.19 9.65 -2.20
C TYR A 24 -4.51 8.63 -3.30
N LEU A 25 -3.52 7.83 -3.71
CA LEU A 25 -3.64 6.97 -4.89
C LEU A 25 -4.20 5.58 -4.58
N GLY A 26 -4.26 5.15 -3.32
CA GLY A 26 -4.62 3.78 -2.93
C GLY A 26 -5.97 3.30 -3.45
N LYS A 27 -6.90 4.24 -3.75
CA LYS A 27 -8.17 3.94 -4.43
C LYS A 27 -8.00 3.25 -5.77
N TYR A 28 -6.97 3.63 -6.53
CA TYR A 28 -6.75 3.12 -7.87
C TYR A 28 -6.22 1.69 -7.85
N CYS A 29 -5.49 1.31 -6.79
CA CYS A 29 -5.10 -0.07 -6.53
C CYS A 29 -6.32 -0.97 -6.32
N LEU A 30 -7.28 -0.52 -5.51
CA LEU A 30 -8.48 -1.31 -5.16
C LEU A 30 -9.44 -1.54 -6.31
N PHE A 31 -9.63 -0.55 -7.17
CA PHE A 31 -10.58 -0.62 -8.28
C PHE A 31 -9.99 -1.16 -9.60
N GLY A 32 -8.71 -1.55 -9.60
CA GLY A 32 -8.09 -2.15 -10.79
C GLY A 32 -8.02 -1.21 -12.00
N TYR A 33 -7.89 0.10 -11.78
CA TYR A 33 -7.74 1.05 -12.89
C TYR A 33 -6.37 0.82 -13.56
N CYS A 34 -6.40 0.17 -14.73
CA CYS A 34 -5.22 -0.34 -15.45
C CYS A 34 -4.09 0.70 -15.60
N MET A 35 -4.41 1.97 -15.86
CA MET A 35 -3.43 3.06 -16.03
C MET A 35 -2.55 3.31 -14.78
N TYR A 36 -3.00 2.92 -13.59
CA TYR A 36 -2.29 3.14 -12.33
C TYR A 36 -1.63 1.87 -11.78
N MET A 37 -1.93 0.69 -12.34
CA MET A 37 -1.34 -0.59 -11.92
C MET A 37 0.19 -0.60 -11.95
N PRO A 38 0.89 0.03 -12.92
CA PRO A 38 2.35 0.07 -12.93
C PRO A 38 2.97 0.72 -11.68
N PHE A 39 2.23 1.58 -10.98
CA PHE A 39 2.72 2.20 -9.74
C PHE A 39 2.62 1.28 -8.52
N TYR A 40 1.92 0.16 -8.65
CA TYR A 40 1.73 -0.84 -7.61
C TYR A 40 2.50 -2.12 -7.90
N ASP A 41 3.39 -2.12 -8.90
CA ASP A 41 4.20 -3.29 -9.25
C ASP A 41 5.15 -3.67 -8.11
N GLY A 42 4.91 -4.83 -7.49
CA GLY A 42 5.64 -5.31 -6.31
C GLY A 42 4.99 -4.96 -4.97
N VAL A 43 3.76 -4.43 -4.95
CA VAL A 43 3.00 -4.16 -3.72
C VAL A 43 2.74 -5.43 -2.90
N GLU A 44 2.71 -6.59 -3.55
CA GLU A 44 2.54 -7.92 -2.96
C GLU A 44 3.68 -8.29 -2.01
N GLY A 45 4.85 -7.66 -2.18
CA GLY A 45 6.00 -7.79 -1.30
C GLY A 45 5.82 -7.06 0.04
N ALA A 46 4.89 -6.12 0.13
CA ALA A 46 4.69 -5.30 1.32
C ALA A 46 4.07 -6.08 2.49
N SER A 47 4.48 -5.73 3.70
CA SER A 47 3.89 -6.23 4.95
C SER A 47 2.55 -5.55 5.26
N SER A 48 2.41 -4.29 4.85
CA SER A 48 1.16 -3.53 5.01
C SER A 48 0.98 -2.47 3.93
N PHE A 49 -0.27 -2.07 3.72
CA PHE A 49 -0.69 -1.10 2.71
C PHE A 49 -1.69 -0.11 3.34
N GLY A 50 -1.35 1.18 3.31
CA GLY A 50 -2.14 2.26 3.89
C GLY A 50 -2.71 3.19 2.83
N PHE A 51 -3.96 3.64 3.01
CA PHE A 51 -4.51 4.75 2.23
C PHE A 51 -5.62 5.48 3.00
N ASN A 52 -5.89 6.74 2.60
CA ASN A 52 -6.89 7.57 3.26
C ASN A 52 -8.12 7.77 2.35
N PRO A 53 -9.24 7.09 2.63
CA PRO A 53 -10.50 7.36 1.93
C PRO A 53 -10.91 8.84 1.95
N HIS A 54 -10.59 9.61 2.99
CA HIS A 54 -10.92 11.04 3.04
C HIS A 54 -10.09 11.91 2.08
N LYS A 55 -8.99 11.39 1.50
CA LYS A 55 -8.22 12.10 0.46
C LYS A 55 -8.53 11.61 -0.95
N GLY A 56 -8.83 10.31 -1.11
CA GLY A 56 -9.06 9.69 -2.43
C GLY A 56 -10.52 9.43 -2.79
N PHE A 57 -11.38 9.15 -1.82
CA PHE A 57 -12.75 8.61 -1.99
C PHE A 57 -13.87 9.57 -1.61
N GLN A 58 -13.57 10.86 -1.42
CA GLN A 58 -14.55 11.87 -1.00
C GLN A 58 -15.29 11.47 0.29
N LYS A 59 -14.57 10.89 1.26
CA LYS A 59 -15.11 10.61 2.61
C LYS A 59 -14.84 11.79 3.56
N PHE A 60 -15.65 11.91 4.60
CA PHE A 60 -15.42 12.90 5.67
C PHE A 60 -14.13 12.59 6.43
N LEU A 61 -13.53 13.64 6.99
CA LEU A 61 -12.37 13.52 7.88
C LEU A 61 -12.85 13.08 9.28
N ASP A 62 -12.21 12.14 9.97
CA ASP A 62 -11.06 11.29 9.59
C ASP A 62 -11.47 9.88 9.15
N CYS A 63 -10.71 9.32 8.19
CA CYS A 63 -10.94 7.97 7.67
C CYS A 63 -9.67 7.39 7.04
N CYS A 64 -9.10 6.35 7.64
CA CYS A 64 -7.88 5.68 7.20
C CYS A 64 -8.14 4.18 7.08
N CYS A 65 -7.54 3.54 6.07
CA CYS A 65 -7.58 2.10 5.90
C CYS A 65 -6.15 1.56 5.93
N LEU A 66 -5.93 0.57 6.80
CA LEU A 66 -4.70 -0.20 6.88
C LEU A 66 -5.02 -1.65 6.52
N LEU A 67 -4.36 -2.15 5.47
CA LEU A 67 -4.38 -3.55 5.10
C LEU A 67 -3.05 -4.16 5.55
N VAL A 68 -3.10 -5.33 6.19
CA VAL A 68 -1.92 -6.05 6.65
C VAL A 68 -1.88 -7.43 6.02
N LYS A 69 -0.67 -7.90 5.70
CA LYS A 69 -0.45 -9.19 5.05
C LYS A 69 -0.71 -10.35 6.00
N HIS A 70 -0.26 -10.23 7.24
CA HIS A 70 -0.53 -11.22 8.29
C HIS A 70 -1.31 -10.58 9.42
N ARG A 71 -2.40 -11.24 9.84
CA ARG A 71 -3.25 -10.79 10.95
C ARG A 71 -2.46 -10.61 12.25
N ASN A 72 -1.40 -11.38 12.44
CA ASN A 72 -0.60 -11.34 13.66
C ASN A 72 0.34 -10.13 13.71
N ASP A 73 0.52 -9.39 12.62
CA ASP A 73 1.36 -8.18 12.57
C ASP A 73 0.72 -6.99 13.31
N ILE A 74 -0.57 -7.12 13.68
CA ILE A 74 -1.39 -6.10 14.36
C ILE A 74 -1.94 -6.59 15.71
N ALA A 75 -1.36 -7.64 16.29
CA ALA A 75 -1.75 -8.20 17.58
C ALA A 75 -1.10 -7.47 18.76
#